data_AF-A0A813Y3R7-F1
#
_entry.id   AF-A0A813Y3R7-F1
#
_cell.length_a   1.000
_cell.length_b   1.000
_cell.length_c   1.000
_cell.angle_alpha   90.00
_cell.angle_beta   90.00
_cell.angle_gamma   90.00
#
_symmetry.space_group_name_H-M   'P 1'
#
loop_
_entity.id
_entity.type
_entity.pdbx_description
1 polymer ?
#
loop_
_entity_poly.entity_id
_entity_poly.type
_entity_poly.pdbx_seq_one_letter_code
_entity_poly.pdbx_strand_id
1 'polypeptide(L)'
;MDTYDLNIDDIKNKTNDKIKILIVNSPHNPSVYPYTFICYTYAKTLLNPGTRLGCVALSSKMPLDYRSSFRTYLPQTIIMNGYMVPDCVTQYMIQDIETLSIRIDIQRMEKKLNMMLNILLSIGHKIPVKPQGTFYILVMSPLEDDQAFFRLFAMNTNDICIT
;
A
#
# COMPACT_ATOMS: atom_id res chain seq x y z
N MET A 1 -20.08 -6.56 12.27
CA MET A 1 -19.02 -6.31 11.28
C MET A 1 -17.98 -5.51 12.01
N ASP A 2 -16.93 -6.15 12.51
CA ASP A 2 -15.85 -5.43 13.18
C ASP A 2 -15.13 -4.61 12.11
N THR A 3 -15.15 -3.30 12.26
CA THR A 3 -14.36 -2.43 11.40
C THR A 3 -12.90 -2.60 11.82
N TYR A 4 -12.04 -2.97 10.87
CA TYR A 4 -10.58 -3.08 11.07
C TYR A 4 -9.94 -1.67 11.14
N ASP A 5 -10.59 -0.76 11.85
CA ASP A 5 -10.12 0.59 12.03
C ASP A 5 -8.95 0.62 13.01
N LEU A 6 -8.04 1.57 12.81
CA LEU A 6 -6.90 1.75 13.70
C LEU A 6 -7.39 2.18 15.10
N ASN A 7 -7.10 1.37 16.11
CA ASN A 7 -7.37 1.72 17.50
C ASN A 7 -6.29 2.69 18.01
N ILE A 8 -6.60 3.99 17.99
CA ILE A 8 -5.68 5.05 18.38
C ILE A 8 -5.29 4.97 19.86
N ASP A 9 -6.21 4.54 20.73
CA ASP A 9 -5.95 4.48 22.17
C ASP A 9 -5.01 3.31 22.51
N ASP A 10 -5.12 2.18 21.83
CA ASP A 10 -4.17 1.08 21.94
C ASP A 10 -2.77 1.48 21.44
N ILE A 11 -2.68 2.24 20.34
CA ILE A 11 -1.40 2.77 19.83
C ILE A 11 -0.76 3.71 20.87
N LYS A 12 -1.54 4.61 21.49
CA LYS A 12 -1.03 5.49 22.55
C LYS A 12 -0.50 4.68 23.74
N ASN A 13 -1.23 3.67 24.19
CA ASN A 13 -0.83 2.83 25.33
C ASN A 13 0.43 2.02 25.05
N LYS A 14 0.67 1.64 23.79
CA LYS A 14 1.88 0.91 23.37
C LYS A 14 3.07 1.82 23.08
N THR A 15 2.84 3.12 22.85
CA THR A 15 3.90 4.09 22.57
C THR A 15 4.67 4.41 23.85
N ASN A 16 6.00 4.24 23.81
CA ASN A 16 6.89 4.50 24.94
C ASN A 16 8.22 5.08 24.44
N ASP A 17 9.10 5.48 25.36
CA ASP A 17 10.38 6.13 25.03
C ASP A 17 11.34 5.28 24.17
N LYS A 18 11.12 3.96 24.08
CA LYS A 18 11.90 3.07 23.20
C LYS A 18 11.45 3.17 21.74
N ILE A 19 10.20 3.54 21.48
CA ILE A 19 9.66 3.68 20.13
C ILE A 19 10.08 5.04 19.57
N LYS A 20 10.97 5.02 18.59
CA LYS A 20 11.50 6.24 17.95
C LYS A 20 10.75 6.61 16.67
N ILE A 21 10.15 5.64 16.00
CA ILE A 21 9.44 5.80 14.73
C ILE A 21 8.19 4.92 14.77
N LEU A 22 7.05 5.49 14.39
CA LEU A 22 5.80 4.77 14.16
C LEU A 22 5.50 4.77 12.66
N ILE A 23 5.35 3.58 12.07
CA ILE A 23 4.99 3.42 10.66
C ILE A 23 3.49 3.17 10.58
N VAL A 24 2.77 4.08 9.92
CA VAL A 24 1.32 3.97 9.71
C VAL A 24 1.06 3.86 8.22
N ASN A 25 0.42 2.77 7.80
CA ASN A 25 -0.02 2.59 6.42
C ASN A 25 -1.37 3.31 6.22
N SER A 26 -1.33 4.59 5.88
CA SER A 26 -2.52 5.40 5.62
C SER A 26 -2.27 6.42 4.50
N PRO A 27 -3.22 6.63 3.58
CA PRO A 27 -3.11 7.69 2.57
C PRO A 27 -3.41 9.04 3.23
N HIS A 28 -2.44 9.62 3.93
CA HIS A 28 -2.60 10.92 4.60
C HIS A 28 -1.57 11.95 4.11
N ASN A 29 -1.87 13.23 4.23
CA ASN A 29 -0.98 14.34 3.84
C ASN A 29 0.09 14.57 4.92
N PRO A 30 1.39 14.69 4.57
CA PRO A 30 2.46 14.78 5.57
C PRO A 30 2.46 16.12 6.30
N SER A 31 1.74 17.13 5.80
CA SER A 31 1.73 18.51 6.30
C SER A 31 0.82 18.71 7.52
N VAL A 32 0.06 17.68 7.91
CA VAL A 32 -0.84 17.76 9.06
C VAL A 32 -0.02 17.83 10.35
N TYR A 33 1.03 17.01 10.47
CA TYR A 33 1.85 16.88 11.68
C TYR A 33 3.31 17.35 11.44
N PRO A 34 3.99 17.95 12.43
CA PRO A 34 5.37 18.42 12.26
C PRO A 34 6.39 17.29 12.07
N TYR A 35 6.29 16.21 12.85
CA TYR A 35 7.26 15.13 12.87
C TYR A 35 6.83 13.94 11.99
N THR A 36 6.38 14.22 10.77
CA THR A 36 5.94 13.20 9.83
C THR A 36 6.65 13.31 8.49
N PHE A 37 6.90 12.15 7.90
CA PHE A 37 7.26 11.99 6.51
C PHE A 37 6.41 10.88 5.90
N ILE A 38 6.32 10.90 4.57
CA ILE A 38 5.63 9.86 3.81
C ILE A 38 6.61 9.22 2.87
N CYS A 39 6.59 7.89 2.86
CA CYS A 39 7.18 7.09 1.79
C CYS A 39 6.06 6.71 0.82
N TYR A 40 6.10 7.27 -0.37
CA TYR A 40 5.16 6.97 -1.43
C TYR A 40 5.83 6.16 -2.53
N THR A 41 5.11 5.20 -3.11
CA THR A 41 5.59 4.37 -4.23
C THR A 41 4.58 4.38 -5.36
N TYR A 42 5.09 4.48 -6.59
CA TYR A 42 4.24 4.41 -7.79
C TYR A 42 3.93 2.96 -8.20
N ALA A 43 4.57 1.97 -7.58
CA ALA A 43 4.42 0.56 -7.92
C ALA A 43 2.96 0.09 -7.89
N LYS A 44 2.22 0.47 -6.84
CA LYS A 44 0.82 0.09 -6.65
C LYS A 44 -0.14 0.96 -7.47
N THR A 45 0.21 2.23 -7.63
CA THR A 45 -0.60 3.22 -8.34
C THR A 45 -0.61 2.95 -9.85
N LEU A 46 0.54 2.63 -10.43
CA LEU A 46 0.71 2.36 -11.86
C LEU A 46 0.77 0.88 -12.21
N LEU A 47 0.57 -0.02 -11.23
CA LEU A 47 0.70 -1.48 -11.40
C LEU A 47 2.04 -1.91 -12.01
N ASN A 48 3.09 -1.14 -11.75
CA ASN A 48 4.43 -1.37 -12.29
C ASN A 48 5.47 -1.44 -11.17
N PRO A 49 5.58 -2.59 -10.46
CA PRO A 49 6.54 -2.75 -9.38
C PRO A 49 8.01 -2.78 -9.86
N GLY A 50 8.25 -3.01 -11.15
CA GLY A 50 9.58 -3.15 -11.72
C GLY A 50 10.40 -1.85 -11.77
N THR A 51 9.73 -0.69 -11.83
CA THR A 51 10.40 0.63 -11.98
C THR A 51 11.07 1.13 -10.71
N ARG A 52 10.72 0.56 -9.53
CA ARG A 52 11.30 0.93 -8.22
C ARG A 52 11.31 2.44 -7.95
N LEU A 53 10.30 3.16 -8.48
CA LEU A 53 10.14 4.59 -8.25
C LEU A 53 9.28 4.85 -7.01
N GLY A 54 9.73 5.81 -6.22
CA GLY A 54 9.02 6.35 -5.10
C GLY A 54 9.57 7.70 -4.70
N CYS A 55 8.88 8.36 -3.78
CA CYS A 55 9.30 9.64 -3.24
C CYS A 55 9.15 9.64 -1.72
N VAL A 56 10.03 10.40 -1.05
CA VAL A 56 9.91 10.69 0.37
C VAL A 56 9.51 12.16 0.51
N ALA A 57 8.31 12.40 1.01
CA ALA A 57 7.80 13.74 1.28
C ALA A 57 7.93 14.05 2.76
N LEU A 58 8.69 15.10 3.10
CA LEU A 58 8.84 15.60 4.46
C LEU A 58 7.76 16.65 4.76
N SER A 59 7.22 16.65 5.97
CA SER A 59 6.30 17.70 6.41
C SER A 59 6.91 19.10 6.27
N SER A 60 6.13 20.05 5.77
CA SER A 60 6.53 21.47 5.72
C SER A 60 6.72 22.07 7.12
N LYS A 61 6.06 21.51 8.14
CA LYS A 61 6.12 21.93 9.54
C LYS A 61 7.27 21.26 10.32
N MET A 62 8.02 20.35 9.70
CA MET A 62 9.17 19.71 10.33
C MET A 62 10.25 20.75 10.66
N PRO A 63 10.81 20.76 11.89
CA PRO A 63 11.88 21.69 12.22
C PRO A 63 13.08 21.57 11.27
N LEU A 64 13.72 22.70 10.99
CA LEU A 64 14.75 22.80 9.96
C LEU A 64 15.92 21.85 10.21
N ASP A 65 16.34 21.65 11.45
CA ASP A 65 17.46 20.78 11.80
C ASP A 65 17.18 19.34 11.37
N TYR A 66 16.03 18.79 11.78
CA TYR A 66 15.59 17.45 11.38
C TYR A 66 15.43 17.34 9.87
N ARG A 67 14.78 18.32 9.22
CA ARG A 67 14.56 18.30 7.78
C ARG A 67 15.89 18.31 7.01
N SER A 68 16.87 19.06 7.50
CA SER A 68 18.21 19.15 6.91
C SER A 68 18.96 17.84 7.09
N SER A 69 18.93 17.24 8.29
CA SER A 69 19.49 15.90 8.53
C SER A 69 18.88 14.85 7.60
N PHE A 70 17.56 14.81 7.43
CA PHE A 70 16.91 13.88 6.49
C PHE A 70 17.38 14.08 5.05
N ARG A 71 17.52 15.33 4.60
CA ARG A 71 18.02 15.64 3.24
C ARG A 71 19.47 15.18 3.03
N THR A 72 20.28 15.18 4.07
CA THR A 72 21.67 14.71 4.00
C THR A 72 21.77 13.18 4.07
N TYR A 73 21.09 12.54 5.03
CA TYR A 73 21.28 11.11 5.30
C TYR A 73 20.47 10.19 4.36
N LEU A 74 19.33 10.65 3.84
CA LEU A 74 18.47 9.81 3.00
C LEU A 74 19.17 9.42 1.68
N PRO A 75 19.78 10.34 0.90
CA PRO A 75 20.51 9.96 -0.32
C PRO A 75 21.69 9.03 -0.03
N GLN A 76 22.42 9.27 1.08
CA GLN A 76 23.54 8.42 1.50
C GLN A 76 23.07 6.98 1.78
N THR A 77 21.94 6.84 2.47
CA THR A 77 21.33 5.54 2.77
C THR A 77 20.92 4.82 1.48
N ILE A 78 20.31 5.53 0.53
CA ILE A 78 19.90 4.95 -0.77
C ILE A 78 21.12 4.42 -1.53
N ILE A 79 22.20 5.20 -1.59
CA ILE A 79 23.45 4.80 -2.27
C ILE A 79 24.09 3.60 -1.58
N MET A 80 24.18 3.63 -0.24
CA MET A 80 24.81 2.56 0.54
C MET A 80 24.07 1.21 0.41
N ASN A 81 22.75 1.24 0.19
CA ASN A 81 21.97 0.02 -0.06
C ASN A 81 22.09 -0.48 -1.52
N GLY A 82 22.51 0.34 -2.48
CA GLY A 82 22.86 -0.09 -3.85
C GLY A 82 21.72 -0.52 -4.78
N TYR A 83 20.55 -0.90 -4.27
CA TYR A 83 19.39 -1.35 -5.07
C TYR A 83 18.20 -0.39 -5.06
N MET A 84 18.32 0.76 -4.40
CA MET A 84 17.23 1.73 -4.20
C MET A 84 17.29 2.95 -5.14
N VAL A 85 18.18 2.93 -6.14
CA VAL A 85 18.29 4.02 -7.12
C VAL A 85 17.35 3.72 -8.30
N PRO A 86 16.40 4.60 -8.62
CA PRO A 86 15.56 4.44 -9.81
C PRO A 86 16.41 4.56 -11.08
N ASP A 87 16.02 3.86 -12.16
CA ASP A 87 16.72 3.96 -13.44
C ASP A 87 16.60 5.36 -14.06
N CYS A 88 17.52 5.70 -14.95
CA CYS A 88 17.59 7.03 -15.55
C CYS A 88 16.33 7.39 -16.35
N VAL A 89 15.72 6.45 -17.07
CA VAL A 89 14.53 6.69 -17.90
C VAL A 89 13.35 7.05 -17.00
N THR A 90 13.14 6.29 -15.94
CA THR A 90 12.08 6.52 -14.96
C THR A 90 12.23 7.88 -14.26
N GLN A 91 13.46 8.33 -13.99
CA GLN A 91 13.71 9.67 -13.43
C GLN A 91 13.29 10.80 -14.37
N TYR A 92 13.50 10.67 -15.68
CA TYR A 92 13.05 11.67 -16.66
C TYR A 92 11.52 11.68 -16.84
N MET A 93 10.87 10.54 -16.63
CA MET A 93 9.43 10.38 -16.82
C MET A 93 8.59 10.71 -15.57
N ILE A 94 9.19 11.20 -14.48
CA ILE A 94 8.48 11.47 -13.21
C ILE A 94 7.23 12.35 -13.44
N GLN A 95 7.33 13.38 -14.29
CA GLN A 95 6.22 14.29 -14.57
C GLN A 95 5.05 13.59 -15.28
N ASP A 96 5.34 12.67 -16.20
CA ASP A 96 4.33 11.89 -16.90
C ASP A 96 3.69 10.84 -15.97
N ILE A 97 4.52 10.18 -15.16
CA ILE A 97 4.12 9.21 -14.13
C ILE A 97 3.16 9.86 -13.11
N GLU A 98 3.47 11.07 -12.63
CA GLU A 98 2.60 11.86 -11.76
C GLU A 98 1.26 12.17 -12.43
N THR A 99 1.30 12.63 -13.68
CA THR A 99 0.10 12.95 -14.45
C THR A 99 -0.82 11.73 -14.62
N LEU A 100 -0.24 10.55 -14.87
CA LEU A 100 -0.98 9.29 -14.96
C LEU A 100 -1.56 8.86 -13.61
N SER A 101 -0.80 9.04 -12.53
CA SER A 101 -1.21 8.68 -11.17
C SER A 101 -2.43 9.48 -10.70
N ILE A 102 -2.49 10.77 -11.03
CA ILE A 102 -3.63 11.65 -10.71
C ILE A 102 -4.86 11.33 -11.56
N ARG A 103 -4.68 10.75 -12.75
CA ARG A 103 -5.75 10.43 -13.71
C ARG A 103 -6.39 9.05 -13.50
N ILE A 104 -6.08 8.37 -12.40
CA ILE A 104 -6.69 7.08 -12.10
C ILE A 104 -8.20 7.25 -11.90
N ASP A 105 -8.97 6.56 -12.74
CA ASP A 105 -10.42 6.54 -12.67
C ASP A 105 -10.90 5.63 -11.53
N ILE A 106 -11.05 6.23 -10.35
CA ILE A 106 -11.54 5.55 -9.15
C ILE A 106 -12.93 4.96 -9.38
N GLN A 107 -13.81 5.66 -10.11
CA GLN A 107 -15.17 5.20 -10.38
C GLN A 107 -15.18 3.93 -11.23
N ARG A 108 -14.29 3.84 -12.23
CA ARG A 108 -14.13 2.63 -13.04
C ARG A 108 -13.61 1.46 -12.22
N MET A 109 -12.67 1.69 -11.31
CA MET A 109 -12.18 0.63 -10.40
C MET A 109 -13.28 0.17 -9.45
N GLU A 110 -14.06 1.09 -8.89
CA GLU A 110 -15.18 0.79 -8.02
C GLU A 110 -16.27 -0.02 -8.73
N LYS A 111 -16.60 0.32 -9.99
CA LYS A 111 -17.53 -0.47 -10.82
C LYS A 111 -17.04 -1.91 -11.02
N LYS A 112 -15.76 -2.09 -11.34
CA LYS A 112 -15.16 -3.43 -11.48
C LYS A 112 -15.20 -4.21 -10.17
N LEU A 113 -14.87 -3.56 -9.06
CA LEU A 113 -14.93 -4.17 -7.73
C LEU A 113 -16.36 -4.62 -7.40
N ASN A 114 -17.35 -3.76 -7.58
CA ASN A 114 -18.76 -4.10 -7.32
C ASN A 114 -19.25 -5.25 -8.20
N MET A 115 -18.84 -5.30 -9.47
CA MET A 115 -19.15 -6.42 -10.36
C MET A 115 -18.57 -7.74 -9.83
N MET A 116 -17.29 -7.77 -9.46
CA MET A 116 -16.66 -8.97 -8.90
C MET A 116 -17.29 -9.40 -7.57
N LEU A 117 -17.56 -8.44 -6.67
CA LEU A 117 -18.24 -8.71 -5.40
C LEU A 117 -19.60 -9.37 -5.63
N ASN A 118 -20.40 -8.85 -6.57
CA ASN A 118 -21.72 -9.40 -6.87
C ASN A 118 -21.65 -10.83 -7.41
N ILE A 119 -20.66 -11.13 -8.26
CA ILE A 119 -20.46 -12.49 -8.80
C ILE A 119 -20.01 -13.45 -7.70
N LEU A 120 -19.06 -13.05 -6.85
CA LEU A 120 -18.58 -13.90 -5.75
C LEU A 120 -19.69 -14.21 -4.73
N LEU A 121 -20.50 -13.20 -4.41
CA LEU A 121 -21.66 -13.37 -3.52
C LEU A 121 -22.75 -14.25 -4.15
N SER A 122 -23.01 -14.13 -5.45
CA SER A 122 -24.02 -14.96 -6.12
C SER A 122 -23.63 -16.44 -6.22
N ILE A 123 -22.32 -16.73 -6.26
CA ILE A 123 -21.78 -18.10 -6.22
C ILE A 123 -21.77 -18.68 -4.80
N GLY A 124 -22.04 -17.86 -3.77
CA GLY A 124 -22.13 -18.30 -2.37
C GLY A 124 -20.85 -18.13 -1.56
N HIS A 125 -19.83 -17.45 -2.09
CA HIS A 125 -18.64 -17.10 -1.30
C HIS A 125 -19.01 -16.07 -0.22
N LYS A 126 -18.43 -16.24 0.96
CA LYS A 126 -18.59 -15.30 2.06
C LYS A 126 -17.44 -14.29 2.07
N ILE A 127 -17.77 -13.02 2.13
CA ILE A 127 -16.80 -11.92 2.14
C ILE A 127 -16.90 -11.25 3.52
N PRO A 128 -15.90 -11.46 4.41
CA PRO A 128 -16.01 -11.02 5.80
C PRO A 128 -15.94 -9.50 5.93
N VAL A 129 -15.19 -8.84 5.04
CA VAL A 129 -15.01 -7.39 5.02
C VAL A 129 -15.16 -6.88 3.60
N LYS A 130 -16.04 -5.88 3.39
CA LYS A 130 -16.11 -5.21 2.10
C LYS A 130 -14.82 -4.41 1.89
N PRO A 131 -14.04 -4.67 0.81
CA PRO A 131 -12.83 -3.92 0.55
C PRO A 131 -13.16 -2.45 0.28
N GLN A 132 -12.48 -1.54 0.98
CA GLN A 132 -12.64 -0.09 0.84
C GLN A 132 -11.63 0.55 -0.13
N GLY A 133 -10.63 -0.20 -0.59
CA GLY A 133 -9.62 0.32 -1.50
C GLY A 133 -8.41 -0.58 -1.63
N THR A 134 -8.52 -1.65 -2.40
CA THR A 134 -7.42 -2.55 -2.76
C THR A 134 -7.75 -3.32 -4.04
N PHE A 135 -6.72 -3.75 -4.78
CA PHE A 135 -6.85 -4.66 -5.92
C PHE A 135 -7.28 -6.09 -5.54
N TYR A 136 -7.39 -6.37 -4.24
CA TYR A 136 -7.67 -7.69 -3.70
C TYR A 136 -9.06 -7.75 -3.07
N ILE A 137 -9.75 -8.87 -3.30
CA ILE A 137 -10.96 -9.26 -2.59
C ILE A 137 -10.60 -10.48 -1.76
N LEU A 138 -10.75 -10.37 -0.45
CA LEU A 138 -10.54 -11.49 0.46
C LEU A 138 -11.85 -12.25 0.63
N VAL A 139 -11.87 -13.50 0.17
CA VAL A 139 -13.00 -14.43 0.34
C VAL A 139 -12.66 -15.44 1.43
N MET A 140 -13.66 -15.85 2.21
CA MET A 140 -13.48 -16.99 3.11
C MET A 140 -13.37 -18.27 2.29
N SER A 141 -12.44 -19.13 2.69
CA SER A 141 -12.32 -20.48 2.15
C SER A 141 -13.65 -21.23 2.36
N PRO A 142 -14.14 -21.96 1.33
CA PRO A 142 -15.29 -22.85 1.49
C PRO A 142 -15.01 -24.01 2.46
N LEU A 143 -13.74 -24.38 2.64
CA LEU A 143 -13.29 -25.41 3.56
C LEU A 143 -12.59 -24.79 4.78
N GLU A 144 -12.63 -25.49 5.91
CA GLU A 144 -11.94 -25.07 7.15
C GLU A 144 -10.42 -25.10 7.00
N ASP A 145 -9.88 -26.08 6.26
CA ASP A 145 -8.48 -26.13 5.80
C ASP A 145 -8.35 -25.41 4.46
N ASP A 146 -7.86 -24.17 4.50
CA ASP A 146 -7.63 -23.32 3.33
C ASP A 146 -6.59 -23.92 2.38
N GLN A 147 -5.53 -24.55 2.90
CA GLN A 147 -4.53 -25.22 2.07
C GLN A 147 -5.08 -26.43 1.33
N ALA A 148 -5.96 -27.21 1.97
CA ALA A 148 -6.63 -28.32 1.28
C ALA A 148 -7.52 -27.81 0.14
N PHE A 149 -8.23 -26.69 0.34
CA PHE A 149 -8.99 -26.04 -0.72
C PHE A 149 -8.09 -25.62 -1.88
N PHE A 150 -6.96 -24.96 -1.60
CA PHE A 150 -6.03 -24.54 -2.66
C PHE A 150 -5.41 -25.71 -3.42
N ARG A 151 -5.08 -26.81 -2.75
CA ARG A 151 -4.58 -28.04 -3.42
C ARG A 151 -5.61 -28.61 -4.39
N LEU A 152 -6.87 -28.74 -3.95
CA LEU A 152 -7.96 -29.22 -4.81
C LEU A 152 -8.24 -28.26 -5.96
N PHE A 153 -8.17 -26.96 -5.71
CA PHE A 153 -8.40 -25.94 -6.74
C PHE A 153 -7.31 -25.97 -7.82
N ALA A 154 -6.04 -26.01 -7.41
CA ALA A 154 -4.90 -26.06 -8.32
C ALA A 154 -4.82 -27.36 -9.15
N MET A 155 -5.36 -28.47 -8.64
CA MET A 155 -5.42 -29.74 -9.39
C MET A 155 -6.55 -29.75 -10.43
N ASN A 156 -7.62 -28.99 -10.20
CA ASN A 156 -8.84 -29.03 -11.03
C ASN A 156 -9.00 -27.83 -11.96
N THR A 157 -8.12 -26.83 -11.87
CA THR A 157 -8.16 -25.62 -12.69
C THR A 157 -6.77 -25.27 -13.19
N ASN A 158 -6.68 -24.61 -14.36
CA ASN A 158 -5.42 -24.04 -14.85
C ASN A 158 -5.10 -22.69 -14.19
N ASP A 159 -5.80 -22.33 -13.11
CA ASP A 159 -5.64 -21.06 -12.42
C ASP A 159 -4.54 -21.18 -11.36
N ILE A 160 -3.66 -20.18 -11.32
CA ILE A 160 -2.55 -20.12 -10.35
C ILE A 160 -3.07 -19.45 -9.07
N CYS A 161 -3.20 -20.23 -8.00
CA CYS A 161 -3.39 -19.72 -6.65
C CYS A 161 -2.04 -19.64 -5.92
N ILE A 162 -1.66 -18.45 -5.48
CA ILE A 162 -0.45 -18.20 -4.68
C ILE A 162 -0.92 -17.86 -3.26
N THR A 163 -0.59 -18.71 -2.29
CA THR A 163 -0.76 -18.48 -0.85
C THR A 163 0.30 -17.55 -0.30
#